data_AF-A0A6N7PP77-F1
#
_entry.id   AF-A0A6N7PP77-F1
#
_cell.length_a   1.000
_cell.length_b   1.000
_cell.length_c   1.000
_cell.angle_alpha   90.00
_cell.angle_beta   90.00
_cell.angle_gamma   90.00
#
_symmetry.space_group_name_H-M   'P 1'
#
loop_
_entity.id
_entity.type
_entity.pdbx_description
1 polymer ?
#
loop_
_entity_poly.entity_id
_entity_poly.type
_entity_poly.pdbx_seq_one_letter_code
_entity_poly.pdbx_strand_id
1 'polypeptide(L)'
;MAEAKRVDFNALPREVRERLIGCMQHRSFPYPLLSSVPSQGAAIAGWCFLALVGAGILVGVSTAKFGRTLQSMPMMFVYFLGAAITLLSILFLVRRVRLGSALPYKPGRFLFPMDFIDAQDRVLRIVPMNTLVDFRGVHQHTNGVYSGTTLTFTFEGGVTESFTVHGKERAEEVLRQLGETQRQIREAIVARDFDKLIELDPLFEVRVKDTWSLTAPRDEDVQEPAAKSIGGLFAKGTILGVSAAAAAVIALPAWHLRNVASDEAMFTRAKQSDDEWAWEHYVREGKRHVDEARDEHLPRAALRGAKEKGSVTALREFLEKYPKSVVEQQARDEVHALFTKTLGEFREQASTDDPKLLPFMEKLLAYLEKNESSRVEARFEAPSTEKLNKVDELLKSKLGGEIAGGGNIVPVAPHFNDKVSVQREAEIVRSLHQGFEKVFPADVMALKHGPRIGPDGKPLAVQPKDDRNPLDRLKNVDYKNTDEVREILDTIKGDIRKEPAVKNVEAPTIEVRYEVGWAGDFFTEDKGDRKFVGIVVDFHVVMKIPGETSTLEFDLGVQPPDHFTVDYTNPMYGIGGGPSVGRVYDVMAARAFDQLSDKMRRVFFKIGSKAYGKLDADDLEQLAPKLPAPKP
;
A
#
# COMPACT_ATOMS: atom_id res chain seq x y z
N MET A 1 8.14 -39.20 -62.71
CA MET A 1 8.59 -38.39 -61.57
C MET A 1 9.52 -39.26 -60.76
N ALA A 2 10.82 -38.99 -60.78
CA ALA A 2 11.74 -39.76 -59.96
C ALA A 2 11.57 -39.37 -58.49
N GLU A 3 10.87 -40.21 -57.73
CA GLU A 3 10.61 -40.00 -56.30
C GLU A 3 11.88 -40.27 -55.48
N ALA A 4 12.12 -39.47 -54.45
CA ALA A 4 13.20 -39.70 -53.49
C ALA A 4 13.06 -41.10 -52.88
N LYS A 5 14.06 -41.97 -53.09
CA LYS A 5 14.01 -43.36 -52.63
C LYS A 5 14.27 -43.39 -51.12
N ARG A 6 13.41 -44.08 -50.38
CA ARG A 6 13.59 -44.34 -48.94
C ARG A 6 13.97 -45.79 -48.76
N VAL A 7 15.17 -46.03 -48.24
CA VAL A 7 15.76 -47.36 -48.13
C VAL A 7 16.23 -47.58 -46.71
N ASP A 8 15.80 -48.66 -46.07
CA ASP A 8 16.36 -49.06 -44.78
C ASP A 8 17.83 -49.41 -44.97
N PHE A 9 18.73 -48.83 -44.17
CA PHE A 9 20.16 -49.14 -44.25
C PHE A 9 20.43 -50.64 -44.17
N ASN A 10 19.67 -51.38 -43.35
CA ASN A 10 19.87 -52.83 -43.21
C ASN A 10 19.30 -53.65 -44.37
N ALA A 11 18.48 -53.05 -45.25
CA ALA A 11 18.00 -53.70 -46.46
C ALA A 11 19.05 -53.69 -47.60
N LEU A 12 20.10 -52.88 -47.46
CA LEU A 12 21.21 -52.85 -48.42
C LEU A 12 22.08 -54.12 -48.28
N PRO A 13 22.61 -54.66 -49.40
CA PRO A 13 23.59 -55.74 -49.37
C PRO A 13 24.79 -55.40 -48.47
N ARG A 14 25.36 -56.41 -47.79
CA ARG A 14 26.45 -56.21 -46.83
C ARG A 14 27.63 -55.44 -47.41
N GLU A 15 28.08 -55.82 -48.60
CA GLU A 15 29.19 -55.16 -49.30
C GLU A 15 28.91 -53.68 -49.59
N VAL A 16 27.65 -53.36 -49.93
CA VAL A 16 27.19 -51.98 -50.16
C VAL A 16 27.14 -51.21 -48.84
N ARG A 17 26.69 -51.82 -47.74
CA ARG A 17 26.69 -51.19 -46.40
C ARG A 17 28.10 -50.85 -45.94
N GLU A 18 29.02 -51.80 -46.01
CA GLU A 18 30.42 -51.62 -45.57
C GLU A 18 31.12 -50.55 -46.42
N ARG A 19 30.93 -50.58 -47.74
CA ARG A 19 31.44 -49.56 -48.67
C ARG A 19 30.86 -48.18 -48.38
N LEU A 20 29.55 -48.08 -48.20
CA LEU A 20 28.88 -46.81 -47.91
C LEU A 20 29.34 -46.22 -46.57
N ILE A 21 29.49 -47.05 -45.53
CA ILE A 21 30.09 -46.63 -44.24
C ILE A 21 31.51 -46.13 -44.47
N GLY A 22 32.34 -46.88 -45.20
CA GLY A 22 33.71 -46.50 -45.54
C GLY A 22 33.76 -45.14 -46.26
N CYS A 23 32.90 -44.93 -47.24
CA CYS A 23 32.78 -43.68 -47.99
C CYS A 23 32.38 -42.51 -47.08
N MET A 24 31.33 -42.65 -46.27
CA MET A 24 30.89 -41.60 -45.33
C MET A 24 31.95 -41.28 -44.27
N GLN A 25 32.77 -42.27 -43.89
CA GLN A 25 33.87 -42.12 -42.94
C GLN A 25 35.20 -41.70 -43.58
N HIS A 26 35.21 -41.45 -44.90
CA HIS A 26 36.41 -41.12 -45.68
C HIS A 26 37.51 -42.20 -45.59
N ARG A 27 37.12 -43.48 -45.52
CA ARG A 27 37.99 -44.66 -45.53
C ARG A 27 38.04 -45.39 -46.86
N SER A 28 37.04 -45.20 -47.72
CA SER A 28 36.97 -45.78 -49.07
C SER A 28 36.48 -44.75 -50.08
N PHE A 29 36.92 -44.90 -51.32
CA PHE A 29 36.45 -44.10 -52.45
C PHE A 29 35.11 -44.67 -52.97
N PRO A 30 34.15 -43.84 -53.45
CA PRO A 30 34.23 -42.39 -53.59
C PRO A 30 33.99 -41.65 -52.27
N TYR A 31 34.71 -40.55 -52.05
CA TYR A 31 34.47 -39.67 -50.90
C TYR A 31 33.26 -38.77 -51.15
N PRO A 32 32.49 -38.40 -50.11
CA PRO A 32 31.43 -37.41 -50.26
C PRO A 32 32.03 -36.05 -50.61
N LEU A 33 31.56 -35.46 -51.71
CA LEU A 33 31.93 -34.10 -52.15
C LEU A 33 31.59 -33.06 -51.07
N LEU A 34 30.47 -33.26 -50.40
CA LEU A 34 30.05 -32.49 -49.23
C LEU A 34 29.49 -33.40 -48.16
N SER A 35 29.78 -33.06 -46.90
CA SER A 35 29.12 -33.67 -45.76
C SER A 35 28.65 -32.60 -44.78
N SER A 36 27.38 -32.69 -44.36
CA SER A 36 26.77 -31.88 -43.31
C SER A 36 26.47 -32.80 -42.14
N VAL A 37 27.50 -33.03 -41.32
CA VAL A 37 27.40 -33.80 -40.08
C VAL A 37 27.31 -32.82 -38.92
N PRO A 38 26.15 -32.69 -38.24
CA PRO A 38 26.04 -31.82 -37.09
C PRO A 38 27.04 -32.22 -36.00
N SER A 39 27.77 -31.23 -35.46
CA SER A 39 28.71 -31.46 -34.36
C SER A 39 27.99 -32.08 -33.17
N GLN A 40 28.43 -33.27 -32.74
CA GLN A 40 27.84 -33.95 -31.59
C GLN A 40 28.04 -33.14 -30.30
N GLY A 41 29.24 -32.60 -30.09
CA GLY A 41 29.55 -31.78 -28.92
C GLY A 41 28.70 -30.51 -28.84
N ALA A 42 28.56 -29.78 -29.96
CA ALA A 42 27.76 -28.55 -29.98
C ALA A 42 26.27 -28.81 -29.73
N ALA A 43 25.72 -29.90 -30.30
CA ALA A 43 24.33 -30.27 -30.06
C ALA A 43 24.09 -30.69 -28.61
N ILE A 44 24.98 -31.49 -28.02
CA ILE A 44 24.92 -31.87 -26.60
C ILE A 44 24.98 -30.63 -25.71
N ALA A 45 25.95 -29.75 -25.93
CA ALA A 45 26.09 -28.50 -25.18
C ALA A 45 24.83 -27.61 -25.30
N GLY A 46 24.27 -27.49 -26.51
CA GLY A 46 23.04 -26.72 -26.73
C GLY A 46 21.83 -27.26 -25.97
N TRP A 47 21.61 -28.58 -25.98
CA TRP A 47 20.52 -29.18 -25.20
C TRP A 47 20.77 -29.13 -23.69
N CYS A 48 22.01 -29.33 -23.24
CA CYS A 48 22.36 -29.13 -21.82
C CYS A 48 22.09 -27.70 -21.36
N PHE A 49 22.48 -26.71 -22.17
CA PHE A 49 22.21 -25.31 -21.88
C PHE A 49 20.71 -25.02 -21.79
N LEU A 50 19.90 -25.50 -22.75
CA LEU A 50 18.44 -25.35 -22.71
C LEU A 50 17.83 -26.04 -21.49
N ALA A 51 18.33 -27.22 -21.09
CA ALA A 51 17.87 -27.91 -19.89
C ALA A 51 18.12 -27.07 -18.62
N LEU A 52 19.31 -26.46 -18.51
CA LEU A 52 19.66 -25.55 -17.42
C LEU A 52 18.81 -24.28 -17.41
N VAL A 53 18.51 -23.70 -18.58
CA VAL A 53 17.60 -22.56 -18.69
C VAL A 53 16.20 -22.92 -18.19
N GLY A 54 15.64 -24.05 -18.64
CA GLY A 54 14.33 -24.52 -18.15
C GLY A 54 14.31 -24.77 -16.63
N ALA A 55 15.38 -25.36 -16.09
CA ALA A 55 15.52 -25.59 -14.66
C ALA A 55 15.66 -24.27 -13.88
N GLY A 56 16.42 -23.31 -14.42
CA GLY A 56 16.55 -21.96 -13.86
C GLY A 56 15.22 -21.22 -13.82
N ILE A 57 14.37 -21.35 -14.84
CA ILE A 57 13.01 -20.82 -14.85
C ILE A 57 12.20 -21.44 -13.71
N LEU A 58 12.23 -22.77 -13.55
CA LEU A 58 11.51 -23.48 -12.49
C LEU A 58 11.94 -23.04 -11.08
N VAL A 59 13.24 -22.93 -10.84
CA VAL A 59 13.79 -22.46 -9.55
C VAL A 59 13.42 -20.99 -9.31
N GLY A 60 13.59 -20.15 -10.32
CA GLY A 60 13.26 -18.72 -10.26
C GLY A 60 11.79 -18.49 -9.93
N VAL A 61 10.88 -19.17 -10.63
CA VAL A 61 9.45 -19.05 -10.33
C VAL A 61 9.09 -19.64 -8.97
N SER A 62 9.71 -20.73 -8.55
CA SER A 62 9.41 -21.35 -7.24
C SER A 62 9.80 -20.44 -6.06
N THR A 63 10.89 -19.69 -6.21
CA THR A 63 11.46 -18.83 -5.15
C THR A 63 10.99 -17.38 -5.20
N ALA A 64 10.59 -16.88 -6.37
CA ALA A 64 10.14 -15.51 -6.54
C ALA A 64 8.95 -15.20 -5.61
N LYS A 65 9.12 -14.18 -4.75
CA LYS A 65 8.11 -13.70 -3.77
C LYS A 65 7.54 -14.81 -2.87
N PHE A 66 8.32 -15.86 -2.62
CA PHE A 66 7.93 -16.93 -1.70
C PHE A 66 7.71 -16.37 -0.29
N GLY A 67 6.60 -16.74 0.35
CA GLY A 67 6.22 -16.25 1.68
C GLY A 67 5.82 -14.77 1.74
N ARG A 68 5.54 -14.14 0.59
CA ARG A 68 5.02 -12.76 0.51
C ARG A 68 3.74 -12.63 -0.31
N THR A 69 3.56 -13.46 -1.33
CA THR A 69 2.38 -13.43 -2.22
C THR A 69 2.10 -14.82 -2.78
N LEU A 70 0.81 -15.13 -2.99
CA LEU A 70 0.40 -16.30 -3.76
C LEU A 70 0.58 -16.06 -5.26
N GLN A 71 1.01 -17.08 -5.99
CA GLN A 71 1.11 -17.00 -7.44
C GLN A 71 -0.27 -17.17 -8.07
N SER A 72 -0.61 -16.24 -8.96
CA SER A 72 -1.82 -16.32 -9.77
C SER A 72 -1.79 -17.53 -10.71
N MET A 73 -2.96 -17.92 -11.21
CA MET A 73 -3.13 -19.06 -12.12
C MET A 73 -2.27 -18.96 -13.40
N PRO A 74 -2.07 -17.79 -14.04
CA PRO A 74 -1.18 -17.66 -15.20
C PRO A 74 0.27 -18.09 -14.95
N MET A 75 0.76 -18.02 -13.71
CA MET A 75 2.12 -18.49 -13.41
C MET A 75 2.28 -19.99 -13.63
N MET A 76 1.20 -20.77 -13.62
CA MET A 76 1.20 -22.20 -13.97
C MET A 76 1.75 -22.43 -15.38
N PHE A 77 1.50 -21.53 -16.34
CA PHE A 77 2.07 -21.62 -17.69
C PHE A 77 3.59 -21.46 -17.69
N VAL A 78 4.15 -20.69 -16.76
CA VAL A 78 5.60 -20.53 -16.61
C VAL A 78 6.23 -21.82 -16.06
N TYR A 79 5.59 -22.49 -15.09
CA TYR A 79 6.03 -23.81 -14.65
C TYR A 79 5.95 -24.84 -15.79
N PHE A 80 4.86 -24.83 -16.55
CA PHE A 80 4.71 -25.70 -17.72
C PHE A 80 5.83 -25.47 -18.73
N LEU A 81 6.11 -24.21 -19.10
CA LEU A 81 7.15 -23.87 -20.07
C LEU A 81 8.54 -24.29 -19.58
N GLY A 82 8.86 -23.98 -18.32
CA GLY A 82 10.14 -24.39 -17.71
C GLY A 82 10.32 -25.91 -17.71
N ALA A 83 9.30 -26.66 -17.26
CA ALA A 83 9.32 -28.12 -17.26
C ALA A 83 9.38 -28.72 -18.67
N ALA A 84 8.62 -28.18 -19.63
CA ALA A 84 8.61 -28.63 -21.01
C ALA A 84 10.00 -28.44 -21.66
N ILE A 85 10.63 -27.27 -21.49
CA ILE A 85 11.97 -27.01 -22.02
C ILE A 85 13.00 -27.98 -21.41
N THR A 86 12.96 -28.20 -20.10
CA THR A 86 13.89 -29.12 -19.43
C THR A 86 13.72 -30.55 -19.91
N LEU A 87 12.49 -31.08 -19.91
CA LEU A 87 12.20 -32.46 -20.33
C LEU A 87 12.49 -32.68 -21.81
N LEU A 88 12.09 -31.74 -22.66
CA LEU A 88 12.37 -31.77 -24.10
C LEU A 88 13.87 -31.85 -24.36
N SER A 89 14.64 -31.01 -23.67
CA SER A 89 16.09 -30.96 -23.81
C SER A 89 16.76 -32.25 -23.36
N ILE A 90 16.32 -32.83 -22.24
CA ILE A 90 16.84 -34.12 -21.74
C ILE A 90 16.50 -35.24 -22.73
N LEU A 91 15.27 -35.32 -23.24
CA LEU A 91 14.87 -36.37 -24.18
C LEU A 91 15.59 -36.26 -25.53
N PHE A 92 15.81 -35.05 -26.04
CA PHE A 92 16.62 -34.85 -27.25
C PHE A 92 18.09 -35.15 -27.03
N LEU A 93 18.64 -34.84 -25.85
CA LEU A 93 19.99 -35.24 -25.46
C LEU A 93 20.12 -36.76 -25.46
N VAL A 94 19.19 -37.48 -24.82
CA VAL A 94 19.16 -38.95 -24.80
C VAL A 94 18.99 -39.52 -26.21
N ARG A 95 18.08 -38.96 -27.02
CA ARG A 95 17.92 -39.34 -28.44
C ARG A 95 19.24 -39.19 -29.18
N ARG A 96 19.97 -38.09 -28.97
CA ARG A 96 21.22 -37.79 -29.68
C ARG A 96 22.32 -38.79 -29.31
N VAL A 97 22.46 -39.10 -28.02
CA VAL A 97 23.42 -40.12 -27.54
C VAL A 97 23.07 -41.49 -28.10
N ARG A 98 21.78 -41.88 -28.06
CA ARG A 98 21.32 -43.16 -28.62
C ARG A 98 21.48 -43.26 -30.14
N LEU A 99 21.23 -42.18 -30.89
CA LEU A 99 21.48 -42.17 -32.35
C LEU A 99 22.95 -42.35 -32.68
N GLY A 100 23.85 -41.78 -31.85
CA GLY A 100 25.29 -41.93 -32.03
C GLY A 100 25.78 -43.37 -31.89
N SER A 101 25.15 -44.17 -31.02
CA SER A 101 25.48 -45.59 -30.84
C SER A 101 24.65 -46.54 -31.71
N ALA A 102 23.48 -46.11 -32.19
CA ALA A 102 22.57 -46.94 -32.96
C ALA A 102 22.92 -47.02 -34.46
N LEU A 103 23.67 -46.06 -35.00
CA LEU A 103 24.04 -46.00 -36.41
C LEU A 103 25.53 -46.32 -36.61
N PRO A 104 25.91 -47.11 -37.63
CA PRO A 104 27.31 -47.44 -37.91
C PRO A 104 28.05 -46.31 -38.65
N TYR A 105 27.35 -45.22 -38.96
CA TYR A 105 27.86 -44.00 -39.61
C TYR A 105 27.46 -42.78 -38.80
N LYS A 106 28.15 -41.64 -39.03
CA LYS A 106 27.79 -40.38 -38.38
C LYS A 106 26.49 -39.84 -39.01
N PRO A 107 25.44 -39.56 -38.22
CA PRO A 107 24.18 -39.08 -38.79
C PRO A 107 24.37 -37.71 -39.44
N GLY A 108 24.01 -37.59 -40.71
CA GLY A 108 24.26 -36.38 -41.50
C GLY A 108 23.73 -36.48 -42.92
N ARG A 109 23.97 -35.43 -43.71
CA ARG A 109 23.66 -35.38 -45.14
C ARG A 109 24.96 -35.45 -45.94
N PHE A 110 24.98 -36.26 -46.99
CA PHE A 110 26.16 -36.54 -47.79
C PHE A 110 25.85 -36.33 -49.26
N LEU A 111 26.69 -35.57 -49.95
CA LEU A 111 26.62 -35.40 -51.39
C LEU A 111 27.66 -36.29 -52.04
N PHE A 112 27.22 -37.36 -52.68
CA PHE A 112 28.07 -38.21 -53.52
C PHE A 112 27.98 -37.77 -54.98
N PRO A 113 28.90 -38.25 -55.83
CA PRO A 113 28.89 -37.95 -57.27
C PRO A 113 27.55 -38.22 -57.96
N MET A 114 26.92 -39.35 -57.61
CA MET A 114 25.70 -39.83 -58.25
C MET A 114 24.43 -39.60 -57.44
N ASP A 115 24.54 -39.35 -56.13
CA ASP A 115 23.39 -39.29 -55.23
C ASP A 115 23.58 -38.29 -54.09
N PHE A 116 22.49 -37.63 -53.72
CA PHE A 116 22.36 -36.98 -52.42
C PHE A 116 21.79 -38.00 -51.43
N ILE A 117 22.50 -38.25 -50.33
CA ILE A 117 22.12 -39.22 -49.30
C ILE A 117 21.90 -38.50 -47.97
N ASP A 118 20.66 -38.49 -47.51
CA ASP A 118 20.28 -38.06 -46.16
C ASP A 118 20.29 -39.28 -45.22
N ALA A 119 21.34 -39.38 -44.43
CA ALA A 119 21.61 -40.48 -43.50
C ALA A 119 21.48 -40.01 -42.04
N GLN A 120 20.47 -39.22 -41.73
CA GLN A 120 20.19 -38.75 -40.35
C GLN A 120 19.55 -39.82 -39.46
N ASP A 121 18.96 -40.86 -40.05
CA ASP A 121 18.31 -41.97 -39.37
C ASP A 121 18.71 -43.31 -40.03
N ARG A 122 18.14 -44.42 -39.57
CA ARG A 122 18.32 -45.76 -40.15
C ARG A 122 17.78 -45.85 -41.59
N VAL A 123 16.69 -45.13 -41.88
CA VAL A 123 16.12 -45.07 -43.22
C VAL A 123 16.84 -43.96 -43.98
N LEU A 124 17.63 -44.35 -44.97
CA LEU A 124 18.31 -43.45 -45.87
C LEU A 124 17.31 -42.85 -46.86
N ARG A 125 17.36 -41.53 -47.06
CA ARG A 125 16.68 -40.89 -48.19
C ARG A 125 17.72 -40.56 -49.26
N ILE A 126 17.54 -41.17 -50.43
CA ILE A 126 18.50 -41.14 -51.53
C ILE A 126 17.82 -40.42 -52.69
N VAL A 127 18.42 -39.31 -53.12
CA VAL A 127 17.94 -38.48 -54.22
C VAL A 127 18.99 -38.53 -55.35
N PRO A 128 18.68 -39.20 -56.47
CA PRO A 128 19.65 -39.36 -57.55
C PRO A 128 20.01 -38.03 -58.22
N MET A 129 21.30 -37.83 -58.51
CA MET A 129 21.82 -36.60 -59.11
C MET A 129 21.35 -36.40 -60.56
N ASN A 130 20.99 -37.47 -61.26
CA ASN A 130 20.40 -37.39 -62.60
C ASN A 130 18.99 -36.77 -62.61
N THR A 131 18.37 -36.59 -61.44
CA THR A 131 17.07 -35.90 -61.27
C THR A 131 17.25 -34.42 -60.91
N LEU A 132 18.48 -33.91 -60.89
CA LEU A 132 18.76 -32.51 -60.62
C LEU A 132 18.25 -31.63 -61.76
N VAL A 133 17.34 -30.71 -61.44
CA VAL A 133 16.73 -29.78 -62.39
C VAL A 133 17.42 -28.43 -62.34
N ASP A 134 17.72 -27.93 -61.14
CA ASP A 134 18.33 -26.63 -60.95
C ASP A 134 19.39 -26.69 -59.83
N PHE A 135 20.45 -25.91 -59.99
CA PHE A 135 21.54 -25.83 -59.04
C PHE A 135 21.97 -24.38 -58.86
N ARG A 136 21.98 -23.91 -57.60
CA ARG A 136 22.32 -22.54 -57.25
C ARG A 136 23.32 -22.49 -56.11
N GLY A 137 24.49 -21.89 -56.35
CA GLY A 137 25.42 -21.50 -55.30
C GLY A 137 25.31 -20.00 -55.00
N VAL A 138 24.84 -19.66 -53.81
CA VAL A 138 24.68 -18.25 -53.38
C VAL A 138 25.69 -17.94 -52.28
N HIS A 139 26.59 -16.99 -52.55
CA HIS A 139 27.46 -16.42 -51.53
C HIS A 139 26.66 -15.49 -50.61
N GLN A 140 26.70 -15.75 -49.31
CA GLN A 140 26.03 -14.94 -48.30
C GLN A 140 27.04 -14.02 -47.63
N HIS A 141 26.70 -12.73 -47.55
CA HIS A 141 27.48 -11.72 -46.85
C HIS A 141 26.66 -11.14 -45.71
N THR A 142 27.24 -11.09 -44.51
CA THR A 142 26.65 -10.43 -43.34
C THR A 142 27.53 -9.22 -43.01
N ASN A 143 26.98 -8.01 -43.08
CA ASN A 143 27.73 -6.76 -42.91
C ASN A 143 28.95 -6.62 -43.84
N GLY A 144 28.78 -7.03 -45.11
CA GLY A 144 29.86 -7.01 -46.12
C GLY A 144 30.89 -8.13 -45.98
N VAL A 145 30.97 -8.81 -44.83
CA VAL A 145 31.87 -9.94 -44.61
C VAL A 145 31.24 -11.21 -45.13
N TYR A 146 32.01 -12.01 -45.88
CA TYR A 146 31.58 -13.31 -46.36
C TYR A 146 31.28 -14.25 -45.19
N SER A 147 30.05 -14.78 -45.13
CA SER A 147 29.55 -15.63 -44.05
C SER A 147 29.46 -17.11 -44.43
N GLY A 148 29.35 -17.41 -45.72
CA GLY A 148 29.31 -18.78 -46.26
C GLY A 148 28.70 -18.82 -47.66
N THR A 149 28.79 -19.96 -48.33
CA THR A 149 28.09 -20.22 -49.59
C THR A 149 27.01 -21.27 -49.34
N THR A 150 25.77 -20.95 -49.67
CA THR A 150 24.67 -21.92 -49.65
C THR A 150 24.50 -22.52 -51.04
N LEU A 151 24.76 -23.81 -51.16
CA LEU A 151 24.58 -24.60 -52.36
C LEU A 151 23.21 -25.27 -52.29
N THR A 152 22.31 -24.89 -53.18
CA THR A 152 20.92 -25.37 -53.25
C THR A 152 20.74 -26.24 -54.49
N PHE A 153 20.25 -27.46 -54.28
CA PHE A 153 19.97 -28.47 -55.29
C PHE A 153 18.46 -28.65 -55.37
N THR A 154 17.89 -28.42 -56.55
CA THR A 154 16.46 -28.61 -56.81
C THR A 154 16.31 -29.80 -57.74
N PHE A 155 15.64 -30.83 -57.26
CA PHE A 155 15.40 -32.07 -57.99
C PHE A 155 14.00 -32.11 -58.60
N GLU A 156 13.75 -33.09 -59.47
CA GLU A 156 12.42 -33.40 -59.97
C GLU A 156 11.40 -33.55 -58.82
N GLY A 157 10.16 -33.13 -59.05
CA GLY A 157 9.12 -33.13 -58.01
C GLY A 157 9.26 -32.01 -56.97
N GLY A 158 10.18 -31.05 -57.16
CA GLY A 158 10.31 -29.86 -56.32
C GLY A 158 11.05 -30.11 -55.00
N VAL A 159 11.68 -31.27 -54.84
CA VAL A 159 12.52 -31.56 -53.66
C VAL A 159 13.73 -30.64 -53.70
N THR A 160 13.94 -29.86 -52.64
CA THR A 160 15.10 -28.97 -52.51
C THR A 160 15.98 -29.40 -51.35
N GLU A 161 17.29 -29.46 -51.61
CA GLU A 161 18.29 -29.76 -50.60
C GLU A 161 19.39 -28.72 -50.61
N SER A 162 19.94 -28.40 -49.43
CA SER A 162 20.98 -27.39 -49.34
C SER A 162 22.12 -27.74 -48.38
N PHE A 163 23.31 -27.32 -48.77
CA PHE A 163 24.53 -27.34 -47.98
C PHE A 163 25.06 -25.93 -47.79
N THR A 164 25.47 -25.59 -46.56
CA THR A 164 26.21 -24.37 -46.29
C THR A 164 27.68 -24.71 -46.14
N VAL A 165 28.50 -24.22 -47.05
CA VAL A 165 29.96 -24.36 -47.03
C VAL A 165 30.56 -23.08 -46.48
N HIS A 166 31.31 -23.19 -45.40
CA HIS A 166 32.05 -22.07 -44.84
C HIS A 166 33.43 -22.00 -45.51
N GLY A 167 33.81 -20.80 -45.94
CA GLY A 167 35.01 -20.53 -46.74
C GLY A 167 34.72 -20.47 -48.24
N LYS A 168 35.04 -19.33 -48.86
CA LYS A 168 34.78 -19.07 -50.28
C LYS A 168 35.56 -20.04 -51.17
N GLU A 169 36.86 -20.17 -50.94
CA GLU A 169 37.75 -21.07 -51.69
C GLU A 169 37.27 -22.53 -51.62
N ARG A 170 36.86 -22.98 -50.43
CA ARG A 170 36.31 -24.34 -50.26
C ARG A 170 35.02 -24.53 -51.05
N ALA A 171 34.15 -23.53 -51.08
CA ALA A 171 32.91 -23.61 -51.86
C ALA A 171 33.19 -23.65 -53.37
N GLU A 172 34.13 -22.85 -53.86
CA GLU A 172 34.57 -22.86 -55.26
C GLU A 172 35.22 -24.20 -55.64
N GLU A 173 36.04 -24.76 -54.75
CA GLU A 173 36.67 -26.06 -54.94
C GLU A 173 35.62 -27.18 -55.03
N VAL A 174 34.61 -27.17 -54.16
CA VAL A 174 33.51 -28.14 -54.22
C VAL A 174 32.72 -28.01 -55.52
N LEU A 175 32.45 -26.79 -55.98
CA LEU A 175 31.77 -26.55 -57.26
C LEU A 175 32.57 -27.11 -58.43
N ARG A 176 33.89 -26.90 -58.42
CA ARG A 176 34.81 -27.44 -59.42
C ARG A 176 34.81 -28.96 -59.41
N GLN A 177 34.99 -29.59 -58.24
CA GLN A 177 34.96 -31.04 -58.08
C GLN A 177 33.63 -31.65 -58.51
N LEU A 178 32.51 -31.00 -58.19
CA LEU A 178 31.18 -31.46 -58.64
C LEU A 178 31.11 -31.45 -60.18
N GLY A 179 31.53 -30.36 -60.83
CA GLY A 179 31.55 -30.25 -62.29
C GLY A 179 32.46 -31.28 -62.97
N GLU A 180 33.65 -31.51 -62.41
CA GLU A 180 34.61 -32.51 -62.89
C GLU A 180 34.06 -33.93 -62.74
N THR A 181 33.49 -34.26 -61.59
CA THR A 181 32.95 -35.60 -61.35
C THR A 181 31.75 -35.89 -62.24
N GLN A 182 30.87 -34.90 -62.47
CA GLN A 182 29.77 -35.02 -63.43
C GLN A 182 30.26 -35.26 -64.87
N ARG A 183 31.41 -34.68 -65.25
CA ARG A 183 32.03 -34.94 -66.55
C ARG A 183 32.57 -36.37 -66.63
N GLN A 184 33.30 -36.83 -65.61
CA GLN A 184 33.82 -38.20 -65.54
C GLN A 184 32.70 -39.25 -65.61
N ILE A 185 31.58 -39.02 -64.91
CA ILE A 185 30.40 -39.88 -64.99
C ILE A 185 29.86 -39.95 -66.42
N ARG A 186 29.70 -38.80 -67.10
CA ARG A 186 29.22 -38.78 -68.49
C ARG A 186 30.16 -39.50 -69.45
N GLU A 187 31.47 -39.27 -69.31
CA GLU A 187 32.50 -39.93 -70.11
C GLU A 187 32.48 -41.46 -69.89
N ALA A 188 32.38 -41.92 -68.64
CA ALA A 188 32.27 -43.33 -68.32
C ALA A 188 30.99 -43.97 -68.88
N ILE A 189 29.85 -43.27 -68.83
CA ILE A 189 28.59 -43.74 -69.43
C ILE A 189 28.73 -43.89 -70.96
N VAL A 190 29.32 -42.88 -71.63
CA VAL A 190 29.53 -42.91 -73.09
C VAL A 190 30.50 -44.02 -73.49
N ALA A 191 31.59 -44.19 -72.73
CA ALA A 191 32.59 -45.22 -72.95
C ALA A 191 32.12 -46.64 -72.55
N ARG A 192 30.97 -46.75 -71.86
CA ARG A 192 30.49 -47.99 -71.20
C ARG A 192 31.52 -48.57 -70.24
N ASP A 193 32.27 -47.70 -69.57
CA ASP A 193 33.27 -48.05 -68.56
C ASP A 193 32.58 -48.34 -67.23
N PHE A 194 32.10 -49.57 -67.09
CA PHE A 194 31.37 -50.01 -65.89
C PHE A 194 32.28 -50.04 -64.65
N ASP A 195 33.57 -50.32 -64.81
CA ASP A 195 34.52 -50.33 -63.69
C ASP A 195 34.63 -48.92 -63.09
N LYS A 196 34.69 -47.90 -63.94
CA LYS A 196 34.71 -46.51 -63.49
C LYS A 196 33.39 -46.09 -62.82
N LEU A 197 32.26 -46.58 -63.32
CA LEU A 197 30.95 -46.33 -62.69
C LEU A 197 30.81 -47.03 -61.34
N ILE A 198 31.36 -48.25 -61.19
CA ILE A 198 31.44 -48.96 -59.90
C ILE A 198 32.29 -48.18 -58.90
N GLU A 199 33.38 -47.55 -59.37
CA GLU A 199 34.26 -46.71 -58.55
C GLU A 199 33.57 -45.42 -58.08
N LEU A 200 32.69 -44.83 -58.90
CA LEU A 200 32.06 -43.52 -58.65
C LEU A 200 30.67 -43.60 -57.98
N ASP A 201 29.99 -44.74 -58.04
CA ASP A 201 28.67 -44.95 -57.44
C ASP A 201 28.76 -45.93 -56.25
N PRO A 202 28.68 -45.47 -54.99
CA PRO A 202 28.71 -46.35 -53.82
C PRO A 202 27.51 -47.31 -53.75
N LEU A 203 26.47 -47.08 -54.56
CA LEU A 203 25.22 -47.85 -54.63
C LEU A 203 25.05 -48.58 -55.98
N PHE A 204 26.11 -48.68 -56.79
CA PHE A 204 26.07 -49.24 -58.15
C PHE A 204 25.35 -50.59 -58.23
N GLU A 205 25.69 -51.52 -57.33
CA GLU A 205 25.12 -52.88 -57.34
C GLU A 205 23.62 -52.91 -57.09
N VAL A 206 23.11 -52.02 -56.21
CA VAL A 206 21.68 -51.89 -55.93
C VAL A 206 20.97 -51.28 -57.13
N ARG A 207 21.63 -50.36 -57.84
CA ARG A 207 21.10 -49.70 -59.03
C ARG A 207 21.00 -50.66 -60.22
N VAL A 208 22.01 -51.49 -60.46
CA VAL A 208 22.04 -52.45 -61.59
C VAL A 208 21.08 -53.62 -61.37
N LYS A 209 20.97 -54.13 -60.14
CA LYS A 209 20.10 -55.26 -59.81
C LYS A 209 18.66 -54.84 -59.49
N ASP A 210 18.37 -53.54 -59.49
CA ASP A 210 17.11 -52.91 -59.08
C ASP A 210 16.57 -53.40 -57.73
N THR A 211 17.47 -53.64 -56.77
CA THR A 211 17.12 -54.24 -55.47
C THR A 211 16.65 -53.22 -54.42
N TRP A 212 16.19 -52.04 -54.86
CA TRP A 212 15.75 -50.96 -53.98
C TRP A 212 14.53 -51.29 -53.10
N SER A 213 13.71 -52.26 -53.54
CA SER A 213 12.42 -52.62 -52.95
C SER A 213 12.46 -53.83 -52.02
N LEU A 214 13.62 -54.48 -51.85
CA LEU A 214 13.74 -55.64 -50.95
C LEU A 214 13.54 -55.19 -49.50
N THR A 215 12.41 -55.57 -48.91
CA THR A 215 11.96 -55.07 -47.60
C THR A 215 12.53 -55.87 -46.42
N ALA A 216 13.28 -56.95 -46.69
CA ALA A 216 13.86 -57.81 -45.66
C ALA A 216 15.25 -58.34 -46.06
N PRO A 217 16.18 -58.54 -45.10
CA PRO A 217 17.42 -59.24 -45.35
C PRO A 217 17.13 -60.65 -45.89
N ARG A 218 17.96 -61.15 -46.81
CA ARG A 218 17.90 -62.57 -47.21
C ARG A 218 18.21 -63.42 -45.97
N ASP A 219 17.47 -64.52 -45.78
CA ASP A 219 17.62 -65.44 -44.64
C ASP A 219 19.04 -66.03 -44.47
N GLU A 220 19.95 -65.83 -45.42
CA GLU A 220 21.35 -66.26 -45.33
C GLU A 220 22.28 -65.24 -44.62
N ASP A 221 21.81 -64.01 -44.37
CA ASP A 221 22.59 -62.90 -43.76
C ASP A 221 22.15 -62.59 -42.31
N VAL A 222 21.84 -63.61 -41.49
CA VAL A 222 21.40 -63.45 -40.07
C VAL A 222 22.55 -62.99 -39.16
N GLN A 223 23.05 -61.79 -39.39
CA GLN A 223 23.89 -61.03 -38.45
C GLN A 223 23.05 -59.94 -37.77
N GLU A 224 23.49 -59.50 -36.59
CA GLU A 224 22.84 -58.38 -35.90
C GLU A 224 22.67 -57.16 -36.82
N PRO A 225 21.52 -56.47 -36.77
CA PRO A 225 21.29 -55.30 -37.61
C PRO A 225 22.35 -54.23 -37.33
N ALA A 226 23.11 -53.86 -38.37
CA ALA A 226 24.19 -52.87 -38.29
C ALA A 226 23.67 -51.49 -37.86
N ALA A 227 22.46 -51.11 -38.30
CA ALA A 227 21.76 -49.92 -37.82
C ALA A 227 20.56 -50.31 -36.95
N LYS A 228 20.58 -49.96 -35.65
CA LYS A 228 19.51 -50.27 -34.69
C LYS A 228 18.46 -49.16 -34.72
N SER A 229 17.17 -49.52 -34.65
CA SER A 229 16.11 -48.51 -34.50
C SER A 229 16.11 -47.96 -33.08
N ILE A 230 16.09 -46.64 -32.91
CA ILE A 230 16.05 -46.00 -31.58
C ILE A 230 14.71 -46.15 -30.83
N GLY A 231 13.72 -46.82 -31.43
CA GLY A 231 12.37 -47.04 -30.87
C GLY A 231 11.43 -45.85 -31.09
N GLY A 232 10.12 -46.13 -31.19
CA GLY A 232 9.09 -45.12 -31.49
C GLY A 232 8.97 -44.01 -30.45
N LEU A 233 9.31 -44.27 -29.18
CA LEU A 233 9.32 -43.28 -28.10
C LEU A 233 10.26 -42.10 -28.36
N PHE A 234 11.33 -42.32 -29.13
CA PHE A 234 12.28 -41.27 -29.45
C PHE A 234 11.97 -40.58 -30.76
N ALA A 235 10.90 -40.93 -31.48
CA ALA A 235 10.47 -40.16 -32.65
C ALA A 235 10.21 -38.70 -32.27
N LYS A 236 10.55 -37.74 -33.14
CA LYS A 236 10.49 -36.30 -32.82
C LYS A 236 9.10 -35.87 -32.33
N GLY A 237 8.03 -36.34 -32.98
CA GLY A 237 6.65 -36.06 -32.57
C GLY A 237 6.30 -36.65 -31.21
N THR A 238 6.75 -37.88 -30.93
CA THR A 238 6.52 -38.55 -29.65
C THR A 238 7.27 -37.87 -28.51
N ILE A 239 8.51 -37.44 -28.72
CA ILE A 239 9.27 -36.66 -27.73
C ILE A 239 8.52 -35.37 -27.36
N LEU A 240 7.99 -34.63 -28.34
CA LEU A 240 7.23 -33.41 -28.09
C LEU A 240 5.95 -33.71 -27.29
N GLY A 241 5.18 -34.72 -27.69
CA GLY A 241 3.95 -35.12 -26.99
C GLY A 241 4.21 -35.58 -25.55
N VAL A 242 5.20 -36.44 -25.34
CA VAL A 242 5.58 -36.95 -24.01
C VAL A 242 6.10 -35.81 -23.12
N SER A 243 6.94 -34.92 -23.65
CA SER A 243 7.48 -33.78 -22.90
C SER A 243 6.36 -32.84 -22.46
N ALA A 244 5.43 -32.51 -23.36
CA ALA A 244 4.30 -31.65 -23.05
C ALA A 244 3.36 -32.29 -22.00
N ALA A 245 3.03 -33.58 -22.16
CA ALA A 245 2.20 -34.29 -21.20
C ALA A 245 2.85 -34.36 -19.80
N ALA A 246 4.13 -34.73 -19.73
CA ALA A 246 4.86 -34.77 -18.48
C ALA A 246 5.02 -33.38 -17.84
N ALA A 247 5.26 -32.34 -18.64
CA ALA A 247 5.31 -30.96 -18.15
C ALA A 247 3.99 -30.51 -17.53
N ALA A 248 2.84 -30.87 -18.13
CA ALA A 248 1.53 -30.57 -17.58
C ALA A 248 1.30 -31.28 -16.22
N VAL A 249 1.68 -32.56 -16.13
CA VAL A 249 1.56 -33.36 -14.91
C VAL A 249 2.43 -32.80 -13.77
N ILE A 250 3.60 -32.24 -14.07
CA ILE A 250 4.50 -31.67 -13.06
C ILE A 250 4.11 -30.23 -12.68
N ALA A 251 3.71 -29.41 -13.64
CA ALA A 251 3.50 -27.98 -13.43
C ALA A 251 2.37 -27.68 -12.45
N LEU A 252 1.23 -28.39 -12.54
CA LEU A 252 0.07 -28.14 -11.71
C LEU A 252 0.33 -28.46 -10.21
N PRO A 253 0.82 -29.65 -9.84
CA PRO A 253 1.19 -29.95 -8.46
C PRO A 253 2.30 -29.04 -7.93
N ALA A 254 3.33 -28.72 -8.74
CA ALA A 254 4.41 -27.85 -8.31
C ALA A 254 3.91 -26.44 -7.97
N TRP A 255 3.09 -25.84 -8.83
CA TRP A 255 2.46 -24.55 -8.58
C TRP A 255 1.56 -24.58 -7.33
N HIS A 256 0.75 -25.65 -7.18
CA HIS A 256 -0.14 -25.78 -6.03
C HIS A 256 0.64 -25.92 -4.72
N LEU A 257 1.61 -26.84 -4.66
CA LEU A 257 2.46 -27.06 -3.49
C LEU A 257 3.24 -25.80 -3.12
N ARG A 258 3.79 -25.07 -4.10
CA ARG A 258 4.46 -23.79 -3.85
C ARG A 258 3.51 -22.79 -3.23
N ASN A 259 2.27 -22.68 -3.71
CA ASN A 259 1.28 -21.76 -3.15
C ASN A 259 0.86 -22.15 -1.73
N VAL A 260 0.65 -23.44 -1.46
CA VAL A 260 0.36 -23.93 -0.10
C VAL A 260 1.52 -23.63 0.86
N ALA A 261 2.76 -23.89 0.45
CA ALA A 261 3.94 -23.61 1.26
C ALA A 261 4.18 -22.11 1.45
N SER A 262 3.91 -21.29 0.41
CA SER A 262 4.01 -19.84 0.50
C SER A 262 2.94 -19.24 1.42
N ASP A 263 1.72 -19.78 1.41
CA ASP A 263 0.65 -19.38 2.33
C ASP A 263 1.04 -19.64 3.79
N GLU A 264 1.55 -20.83 4.07
CA GLU A 264 2.02 -21.22 5.40
C GLU A 264 3.17 -20.33 5.90
N ALA A 265 4.10 -19.99 5.00
CA ALA A 265 5.20 -19.08 5.31
C ALA A 265 4.70 -17.65 5.60
N MET A 266 3.69 -17.16 4.88
CA MET A 266 3.09 -15.84 5.17
C MET A 266 2.39 -15.84 6.53
N PHE A 267 1.60 -16.87 6.83
CA PHE A 267 0.91 -17.01 8.12
C PHE A 267 1.90 -17.10 9.28
N THR A 268 2.93 -17.93 9.15
CA THR A 268 4.00 -18.06 10.14
C THR A 268 4.70 -16.72 10.38
N ARG A 269 4.97 -15.95 9.32
CA ARG A 269 5.58 -14.63 9.42
C ARG A 269 4.68 -13.63 10.14
N ALA A 270 3.38 -13.61 9.83
CA ALA A 270 2.41 -12.76 10.52
C ALA A 270 2.32 -13.12 12.01
N LYS A 271 2.36 -14.41 12.34
CA LYS A 271 2.42 -14.90 13.72
C LYS A 271 3.72 -14.53 14.45
N GLN A 272 4.84 -14.46 13.75
CA GLN A 272 6.13 -14.08 14.33
C GLN A 272 6.23 -12.58 14.63
N SER A 273 5.70 -11.72 13.76
CA SER A 273 5.72 -10.27 14.01
C SER A 273 4.58 -9.83 14.92
N ASP A 274 3.44 -10.51 14.82
CA ASP A 274 2.25 -10.35 15.67
C ASP A 274 1.72 -8.90 15.73
N ASP A 275 1.88 -8.18 14.62
CA ASP A 275 1.45 -6.79 14.44
C ASP A 275 0.22 -6.70 13.51
N GLU A 276 -0.56 -5.61 13.64
CA GLU A 276 -1.79 -5.41 12.88
C GLU A 276 -1.52 -5.43 11.36
N TRP A 277 -0.44 -4.81 10.90
CA TRP A 277 -0.13 -4.70 9.48
C TRP A 277 0.18 -6.05 8.83
N ALA A 278 0.94 -6.91 9.51
CA ALA A 278 1.30 -8.23 9.02
C ALA A 278 0.08 -9.16 8.94
N TRP A 279 -0.82 -9.06 9.92
CA TRP A 279 -2.11 -9.77 9.88
C TRP A 279 -3.02 -9.23 8.79
N GLU A 280 -3.15 -7.92 8.61
CA GLU A 280 -3.90 -7.31 7.50
C GLU A 280 -3.34 -7.74 6.14
N HIS A 281 -2.01 -7.78 5.99
CA HIS A 281 -1.34 -8.26 4.79
C HIS A 281 -1.66 -9.72 4.50
N TYR A 282 -1.63 -10.59 5.52
CA TYR A 282 -2.00 -11.99 5.36
C TYR A 282 -3.48 -12.17 5.01
N VAL A 283 -4.40 -11.43 5.65
CA VAL A 283 -5.83 -11.49 5.34
C VAL A 283 -6.11 -11.08 3.89
N ARG A 284 -5.32 -10.14 3.33
CA ARG A 284 -5.46 -9.70 1.94
C ARG A 284 -4.89 -10.68 0.91
N GLU A 285 -3.70 -11.24 1.16
CA GLU A 285 -2.95 -12.03 0.17
C GLU A 285 -3.00 -13.55 0.40
N GLY A 286 -3.31 -13.98 1.62
CA GLY A 286 -3.35 -15.37 2.06
C GLY A 286 -4.64 -16.09 1.68
N LYS A 287 -4.72 -17.38 2.03
CA LYS A 287 -5.89 -18.20 1.70
C LYS A 287 -6.33 -19.18 2.77
N ARG A 288 -5.44 -20.00 3.36
CA ARG A 288 -5.89 -21.17 4.16
C ARG A 288 -6.32 -20.79 5.57
N HIS A 289 -5.65 -19.83 6.19
CA HIS A 289 -5.88 -19.41 7.58
C HIS A 289 -6.53 -18.03 7.65
N VAL A 290 -7.21 -17.59 6.59
CA VAL A 290 -7.77 -16.22 6.50
C VAL A 290 -8.83 -16.00 7.58
N ASP A 291 -9.70 -16.97 7.82
CA ASP A 291 -10.75 -16.86 8.84
C ASP A 291 -10.14 -16.79 10.25
N GLU A 292 -9.19 -17.67 10.57
CA GLU A 292 -8.45 -17.64 11.86
C GLU A 292 -7.70 -16.32 12.04
N ALA A 293 -6.98 -15.86 11.01
CA ALA A 293 -6.25 -14.61 11.04
C ALA A 293 -7.18 -13.39 11.22
N ARG A 294 -8.32 -13.39 10.53
CA ARG A 294 -9.28 -12.27 10.56
C ARG A 294 -10.05 -12.19 11.85
N ASP A 295 -10.52 -13.33 12.36
CA ASP A 295 -11.48 -13.37 13.46
C ASP A 295 -10.78 -13.42 14.82
N GLU A 296 -9.58 -14.02 14.89
CA GLU A 296 -8.85 -14.18 16.14
C GLU A 296 -7.60 -13.31 16.25
N HIS A 297 -6.67 -13.41 15.30
CA HIS A 297 -5.34 -12.81 15.46
C HIS A 297 -5.30 -11.32 15.16
N LEU A 298 -5.95 -10.88 14.08
CA LEU A 298 -5.97 -9.48 13.67
C LEU A 298 -6.57 -8.56 14.75
N PRO A 299 -7.76 -8.84 15.34
CA PRO A 299 -8.31 -8.01 16.40
C PRO A 299 -7.43 -8.00 17.66
N ARG A 300 -6.77 -9.12 17.99
CA ARG A 300 -5.83 -9.17 19.13
C ARG A 300 -4.63 -8.27 18.91
N ALA A 301 -4.05 -8.28 17.71
CA ALA A 301 -2.93 -7.42 17.37
C ALA A 301 -3.32 -5.94 17.35
N ALA A 302 -4.46 -5.61 16.76
CA ALA A 302 -4.99 -4.25 16.75
C ALA A 302 -5.30 -3.74 18.17
N LEU A 303 -5.85 -4.59 19.05
CA LEU A 303 -6.06 -4.25 20.46
C LEU A 303 -4.73 -3.95 21.17
N ARG A 304 -3.67 -4.75 20.96
CA ARG A 304 -2.35 -4.44 21.53
C ARG A 304 -1.84 -3.07 21.07
N GLY A 305 -1.94 -2.77 19.77
CA GLY A 305 -1.58 -1.46 19.25
C GLY A 305 -2.40 -0.32 19.86
N ALA A 306 -3.70 -0.53 20.13
CA ALA A 306 -4.54 0.43 20.83
C ALA A 306 -4.14 0.62 22.30
N LYS A 307 -3.79 -0.48 23.01
CA LYS A 307 -3.28 -0.42 24.39
C LYS A 307 -1.95 0.32 24.49
N GLU A 308 -1.04 0.11 23.54
CA GLU A 308 0.26 0.81 23.50
C GLU A 308 0.11 2.33 23.35
N LYS A 309 -0.90 2.79 22.61
CA LYS A 309 -1.23 4.23 22.54
C LYS A 309 -1.75 4.78 23.88
N GLY A 310 -2.32 3.92 24.73
CA GLY A 310 -2.76 4.28 26.08
C GLY A 310 -3.89 5.31 26.13
N SER A 311 -4.74 5.36 25.10
CA SER A 311 -5.83 6.34 24.98
C SER A 311 -7.20 5.66 24.78
N VAL A 312 -8.24 6.24 25.37
CA VAL A 312 -9.64 5.85 25.21
C VAL A 312 -10.08 6.01 23.75
N THR A 313 -9.63 7.06 23.05
CA THR A 313 -9.94 7.24 21.63
C THR A 313 -9.44 6.07 20.79
N ALA A 314 -8.19 5.62 21.00
CA ALA A 314 -7.65 4.48 20.25
C ALA A 314 -8.41 3.17 20.53
N LEU A 315 -8.84 2.96 21.78
CA LEU A 315 -9.63 1.79 22.15
C LEU A 315 -11.06 1.85 21.59
N ARG A 316 -11.67 3.04 21.53
CA ARG A 316 -12.98 3.24 20.88
C ARG A 316 -12.91 3.04 19.38
N GLU A 317 -11.89 3.58 18.71
CA GLU A 317 -11.62 3.32 17.29
C GLU A 317 -11.45 1.82 17.02
N PHE A 318 -10.78 1.09 17.94
CA PHE A 318 -10.68 -0.36 17.87
C PHE A 318 -12.06 -1.05 17.96
N LEU A 319 -12.90 -0.67 18.93
CA LEU A 319 -14.25 -1.21 19.09
C LEU A 319 -15.15 -0.93 17.88
N GLU A 320 -15.00 0.23 17.25
CA GLU A 320 -15.71 0.59 16.03
C GLU A 320 -15.22 -0.21 14.82
N LYS A 321 -13.89 -0.40 14.67
CA LYS A 321 -13.29 -1.14 13.56
C LYS A 321 -13.53 -2.66 13.66
N TYR A 322 -13.58 -3.21 14.87
CA TYR A 322 -13.71 -4.65 15.14
C TYR A 322 -14.89 -5.00 16.06
N PRO A 323 -16.14 -4.71 15.64
CA PRO A 323 -17.31 -5.01 16.44
C PRO A 323 -17.51 -6.52 16.57
N LYS A 324 -17.95 -7.01 17.74
CA LYS A 324 -18.15 -8.44 18.05
C LYS A 324 -16.88 -9.30 17.94
N SER A 325 -15.70 -8.68 18.00
CA SER A 325 -14.44 -9.42 18.02
C SER A 325 -14.28 -10.24 19.30
N VAL A 326 -13.46 -11.29 19.24
CA VAL A 326 -13.18 -12.16 20.40
C VAL A 326 -12.52 -11.43 21.58
N VAL A 327 -12.03 -10.20 21.37
CA VAL A 327 -11.43 -9.34 22.40
C VAL A 327 -12.22 -8.05 22.66
N GLU A 328 -13.46 -7.95 22.20
CA GLU A 328 -14.31 -6.76 22.43
C GLU A 328 -14.45 -6.46 23.93
N GLN A 329 -14.77 -7.48 24.74
CA GLN A 329 -14.90 -7.30 26.19
C GLN A 329 -13.59 -6.83 26.81
N GLN A 330 -12.45 -7.38 26.37
CA GLN A 330 -11.13 -6.97 26.87
C GLN A 330 -10.85 -5.49 26.53
N ALA A 331 -11.22 -5.02 25.35
CA ALA A 331 -11.09 -3.60 24.99
C ALA A 331 -11.97 -2.71 25.87
N ARG A 332 -13.22 -3.12 26.17
CA ARG A 332 -14.11 -2.40 27.08
C ARG A 332 -13.55 -2.35 28.51
N ASP A 333 -12.98 -3.45 28.99
CA ASP A 333 -12.36 -3.52 30.31
C ASP A 333 -11.14 -2.57 30.42
N GLU A 334 -10.35 -2.43 29.35
CA GLU A 334 -9.23 -1.46 29.32
C GLU A 334 -9.72 -0.01 29.26
N VAL A 335 -10.79 0.28 28.53
CA VAL A 335 -11.44 1.60 28.59
C VAL A 335 -11.85 1.90 30.03
N HIS A 336 -12.54 0.97 30.68
CA HIS A 336 -12.94 1.11 32.08
C HIS A 336 -11.75 1.32 33.02
N ALA A 337 -10.65 0.61 32.81
CA ALA A 337 -9.43 0.76 33.58
C ALA A 337 -8.81 2.16 33.43
N LEU A 338 -8.81 2.74 32.21
CA LEU A 338 -8.37 4.11 31.98
C LEU A 338 -9.27 5.12 32.69
N PHE A 339 -10.59 4.99 32.60
CA PHE A 339 -11.53 5.85 33.34
C PHE A 339 -11.32 5.74 34.86
N THR A 340 -11.15 4.53 35.38
CA THR A 340 -10.88 4.28 36.81
C THR A 340 -9.56 4.90 37.26
N LYS A 341 -8.50 4.77 36.44
CA LYS A 341 -7.20 5.37 36.69
C LYS A 341 -7.30 6.89 36.72
N THR A 342 -7.91 7.51 35.70
CA THR A 342 -8.11 8.97 35.64
C THR A 342 -8.95 9.46 36.82
N LEU A 343 -9.98 8.73 37.22
CA LEU A 343 -10.77 9.05 38.42
C LEU A 343 -9.92 8.98 39.70
N GLY A 344 -9.04 7.98 39.82
CA GLY A 344 -8.08 7.89 40.93
C GLY A 344 -7.13 9.10 40.99
N GLU A 345 -6.53 9.45 39.85
CA GLU A 345 -5.66 10.63 39.71
C GLU A 345 -6.40 11.94 40.02
N PHE A 346 -7.69 12.03 39.65
CA PHE A 346 -8.55 13.15 40.02
C PHE A 346 -8.82 13.18 41.53
N ARG A 347 -9.18 12.05 42.15
CA ARG A 347 -9.43 11.98 43.61
C ARG A 347 -8.22 12.46 44.43
N GLU A 348 -7.00 12.14 43.99
CA GLU A 348 -5.79 12.63 44.65
C GLU A 348 -5.59 14.14 44.53
N GLN A 349 -6.13 14.77 43.49
CA GLN A 349 -5.97 16.18 43.18
C GLN A 349 -7.20 17.02 43.49
N ALA A 350 -8.34 16.39 43.75
CA ALA A 350 -9.63 17.05 43.93
C ALA A 350 -9.64 17.93 45.19
N SER A 351 -10.44 19.00 45.15
CA SER A 351 -10.72 19.79 46.34
C SER A 351 -11.52 18.97 47.36
N THR A 352 -11.25 19.22 48.64
CA THR A 352 -11.99 18.64 49.77
C THR A 352 -13.01 19.62 50.37
N ASP A 353 -13.14 20.82 49.79
CA ASP A 353 -13.97 21.89 50.33
C ASP A 353 -15.48 21.60 50.16
N ASP A 354 -15.86 20.92 49.06
CA ASP A 354 -17.24 20.49 48.81
C ASP A 354 -17.36 18.96 48.80
N PRO A 355 -18.08 18.34 49.77
CA PRO A 355 -18.28 16.90 49.81
C PRO A 355 -19.10 16.34 48.63
N LYS A 356 -19.83 17.18 47.88
CA LYS A 356 -20.61 16.77 46.70
C LYS A 356 -19.76 16.59 45.45
N LEU A 357 -18.56 17.19 45.39
CA LEU A 357 -17.73 17.22 44.20
C LEU A 357 -17.33 15.81 43.72
N LEU A 358 -16.73 15.01 44.60
CA LEU A 358 -16.25 13.68 44.23
C LEU A 358 -17.37 12.75 43.76
N PRO A 359 -18.49 12.58 44.50
CA PRO A 359 -19.62 11.77 44.02
C PRO A 359 -20.19 12.25 42.68
N PHE A 360 -20.23 13.57 42.45
CA PHE A 360 -20.71 14.12 41.18
C PHE A 360 -19.76 13.77 40.02
N MET A 361 -18.45 13.93 40.20
CA MET A 361 -17.46 13.61 39.17
C MET A 361 -17.39 12.11 38.86
N GLU A 362 -17.60 11.25 39.85
CA GLU A 362 -17.73 9.80 39.65
C GLU A 362 -18.92 9.47 38.73
N LYS A 363 -20.08 10.08 38.98
CA LYS A 363 -21.26 9.93 38.11
C LYS A 363 -21.03 10.49 36.72
N LEU A 364 -20.33 11.61 36.61
CA LEU A 364 -20.03 12.24 35.32
C LEU A 364 -19.16 11.32 34.45
N LEU A 365 -18.07 10.78 35.01
CA LEU A 365 -17.21 9.86 34.27
C LEU A 365 -17.93 8.55 33.93
N ALA A 366 -18.73 8.01 34.84
CA ALA A 366 -19.55 6.82 34.55
C ALA A 366 -20.55 7.07 33.41
N TYR A 367 -21.14 8.28 33.33
CA TYR A 367 -21.98 8.68 32.21
C TYR A 367 -21.19 8.75 30.90
N LEU A 368 -20.02 9.38 30.91
CA LEU A 368 -19.16 9.53 29.72
C LEU A 368 -18.68 8.17 29.20
N GLU A 369 -18.29 7.28 30.09
CA GLU A 369 -17.91 5.90 29.77
C GLU A 369 -19.09 5.13 29.13
N LYS A 370 -20.25 5.12 29.79
CA LYS A 370 -21.44 4.40 29.34
C LYS A 370 -21.97 4.86 27.98
N ASN A 371 -21.85 6.15 27.68
CA ASN A 371 -22.33 6.73 26.42
C ASN A 371 -21.23 6.85 25.36
N GLU A 372 -20.06 6.23 25.59
CA GLU A 372 -18.91 6.25 24.68
C GLU A 372 -18.53 7.67 24.21
N SER A 373 -18.71 8.67 25.08
CA SER A 373 -18.45 10.09 24.82
C SER A 373 -17.34 10.62 25.71
N SER A 374 -16.65 11.66 25.27
CA SER A 374 -15.79 12.47 26.14
C SER A 374 -16.32 13.90 26.29
N ARG A 375 -17.43 14.23 25.65
CA ARG A 375 -17.88 15.62 25.51
C ARG A 375 -18.63 16.10 26.76
N VAL A 376 -18.15 17.18 27.35
CA VAL A 376 -18.86 18.00 28.33
C VAL A 376 -19.03 19.40 27.75
N GLU A 377 -20.22 19.98 27.82
CA GLU A 377 -20.49 21.30 27.25
C GLU A 377 -20.46 22.39 28.31
N ALA A 378 -19.71 23.46 28.08
CA ALA A 378 -19.82 24.69 28.85
C ALA A 378 -20.77 25.65 28.13
N ARG A 379 -21.85 26.06 28.80
CA ARG A 379 -22.88 26.94 28.26
C ARG A 379 -23.05 28.16 29.15
N PHE A 380 -23.16 29.33 28.54
CA PHE A 380 -23.30 30.59 29.26
C PHE A 380 -24.70 31.16 29.07
N GLU A 381 -25.28 31.69 30.13
CA GLU A 381 -26.48 32.52 30.06
C GLU A 381 -26.09 33.99 29.86
N ALA A 382 -26.78 34.68 28.95
CA ALA A 382 -26.44 36.05 28.63
C ALA A 382 -26.62 36.98 29.84
N PRO A 383 -25.65 37.88 30.14
CA PRO A 383 -25.75 38.77 31.27
C PRO A 383 -26.88 39.78 31.05
N SER A 384 -27.74 39.97 32.04
CA SER A 384 -28.73 41.05 31.99
C SER A 384 -28.04 42.41 32.14
N THR A 385 -28.12 43.24 31.12
CA THR A 385 -27.63 44.63 31.17
C THR A 385 -28.56 45.57 31.93
N GLU A 386 -29.72 45.09 32.40
CA GLU A 386 -30.73 45.94 33.05
C GLU A 386 -30.20 46.60 34.33
N LYS A 387 -29.45 45.86 35.15
CA LYS A 387 -28.83 46.41 36.37
C LYS A 387 -27.77 47.46 36.02
N LEU A 388 -26.93 47.20 35.02
CA LEU A 388 -25.90 48.13 34.57
C LEU A 388 -26.48 49.39 33.94
N ASN A 389 -27.57 49.28 33.19
CA ASN A 389 -28.29 50.45 32.64
C ASN A 389 -28.81 51.35 33.77
N LYS A 390 -29.39 50.77 34.83
CA LYS A 390 -29.83 51.52 36.01
C LYS A 390 -28.65 52.17 36.74
N VAL A 391 -27.50 51.51 36.79
CA VAL A 391 -26.26 52.11 37.34
C VAL A 391 -25.81 53.28 36.49
N ASP A 392 -25.74 53.14 35.17
CA ASP A 392 -25.36 54.21 34.24
C ASP A 392 -26.32 55.42 34.35
N GLU A 393 -27.64 55.17 34.46
CA GLU A 393 -28.65 56.20 34.68
C GLU A 393 -28.52 56.89 36.05
N LEU A 394 -28.26 56.12 37.10
CA LEU A 394 -28.07 56.64 38.46
C LEU A 394 -26.80 57.49 38.55
N LEU A 395 -25.70 57.03 37.96
CA LEU A 395 -24.44 57.78 37.89
C LEU A 395 -24.62 59.06 37.07
N LYS A 396 -25.31 58.98 35.93
CA LYS A 396 -25.61 60.16 35.11
C LYS A 396 -26.51 61.17 35.83
N SER A 397 -27.47 60.72 36.64
CA SER A 397 -28.41 61.62 37.34
C SER A 397 -27.83 62.20 38.63
N LYS A 398 -27.10 61.41 39.42
CA LYS A 398 -26.55 61.85 40.72
C LYS A 398 -25.21 62.55 40.62
N LEU A 399 -24.42 62.24 39.59
CA LEU A 399 -23.05 62.74 39.43
C LEU A 399 -22.90 63.61 38.17
N GLY A 400 -23.95 63.75 37.35
CA GLY A 400 -23.98 64.50 36.09
C GLY A 400 -24.02 66.03 36.19
N GLY A 401 -23.66 66.59 37.35
CA GLY A 401 -23.33 68.00 37.50
C GLY A 401 -22.06 68.07 38.34
N GLU A 402 -20.91 68.21 37.67
CA GLU A 402 -19.59 68.43 38.28
C GLU A 402 -19.41 67.73 39.63
N ILE A 403 -19.07 66.44 39.62
CA ILE A 403 -18.38 65.85 40.79
C ILE A 403 -17.24 66.82 41.11
N ALA A 404 -17.12 67.26 42.37
CA ALA A 404 -16.23 68.33 42.88
C ALA A 404 -14.72 68.12 42.61
N GLY A 405 -14.35 67.94 41.35
CA GLY A 405 -13.10 67.38 40.83
C GLY A 405 -13.11 67.04 39.32
N GLY A 406 -14.18 67.35 38.56
CA GLY A 406 -14.12 67.59 37.10
C GLY A 406 -14.04 66.38 36.16
N GLY A 407 -14.26 65.14 36.62
CA GLY A 407 -14.06 63.95 35.79
C GLY A 407 -15.30 63.39 35.08
N ASN A 408 -15.17 63.00 33.81
CA ASN A 408 -16.21 62.31 33.04
C ASN A 408 -16.34 60.83 33.47
N ILE A 409 -17.50 60.43 34.02
CA ILE A 409 -17.84 59.02 34.29
C ILE A 409 -18.22 58.33 32.99
N VAL A 410 -17.63 57.17 32.77
CA VAL A 410 -17.76 56.41 31.54
C VAL A 410 -18.79 55.27 31.70
N PRO A 411 -19.81 55.15 30.81
CA PRO A 411 -20.88 54.15 30.95
C PRO A 411 -20.36 52.72 30.80
N VAL A 412 -20.87 51.80 31.62
CA VAL A 412 -20.41 50.41 31.67
C VAL A 412 -21.28 49.46 30.84
N ALA A 413 -22.60 49.68 30.79
CA ALA A 413 -23.54 48.74 30.17
C ALA A 413 -23.25 48.43 28.69
N PRO A 414 -22.80 49.38 27.84
CA PRO A 414 -22.48 49.08 26.44
C PRO A 414 -21.37 48.05 26.24
N HIS A 415 -20.54 47.80 27.25
CA HIS A 415 -19.37 46.90 27.20
C HIS A 415 -19.66 45.46 27.65
N PHE A 416 -20.91 45.17 28.02
CA PHE A 416 -21.40 43.84 28.42
C PHE A 416 -22.54 43.34 27.55
N ASN A 417 -22.64 43.85 26.31
CA ASN A 417 -23.58 43.32 25.33
C ASN A 417 -23.15 41.91 24.84
N ASP A 418 -24.06 41.24 24.14
CA ASP A 418 -23.85 39.86 23.64
C ASP A 418 -22.60 39.71 22.77
N LYS A 419 -22.34 40.67 21.88
CA LYS A 419 -21.22 40.58 20.92
C LYS A 419 -19.88 40.54 21.63
N VAL A 420 -19.73 41.31 22.72
CA VAL A 420 -18.48 41.37 23.49
C VAL A 420 -18.37 40.19 24.46
N SER A 421 -19.49 39.78 25.05
CA SER A 421 -19.55 38.68 26.02
C SER A 421 -19.13 37.34 25.43
N VAL A 422 -19.55 37.02 24.19
CA VAL A 422 -19.23 35.74 23.53
C VAL A 422 -17.73 35.46 23.44
N GLN A 423 -16.92 36.47 23.15
CA GLN A 423 -15.46 36.29 23.04
C GLN A 423 -14.84 35.95 24.40
N ARG A 424 -15.33 36.59 25.47
CA ARG A 424 -14.87 36.35 26.85
C ARG A 424 -15.32 34.98 27.34
N GLU A 425 -16.57 34.60 27.07
CA GLU A 425 -17.11 33.26 27.35
C GLU A 425 -16.25 32.17 26.70
N ALA A 426 -15.88 32.34 25.42
CA ALA A 426 -14.99 31.41 24.72
C ALA A 426 -13.59 31.30 25.35
N GLU A 427 -13.05 32.39 25.87
CA GLU A 427 -11.78 32.41 26.59
C GLU A 427 -11.87 31.69 27.94
N ILE A 428 -12.97 31.84 28.68
CA ILE A 428 -13.23 31.08 29.92
C ILE A 428 -13.26 29.59 29.62
N VAL A 429 -14.03 29.15 28.61
CA VAL A 429 -14.10 27.73 28.27
C VAL A 429 -12.73 27.19 27.91
N ARG A 430 -11.91 27.97 27.19
CA ARG A 430 -10.54 27.59 26.84
C ARG A 430 -9.66 27.44 28.09
N SER A 431 -9.71 28.38 29.02
CA SER A 431 -8.95 28.34 30.27
C SER A 431 -9.38 27.18 31.17
N LEU A 432 -10.69 26.93 31.27
CA LEU A 432 -11.23 25.78 31.99
C LEU A 432 -10.80 24.47 31.36
N HIS A 433 -10.91 24.36 30.04
CA HIS A 433 -10.45 23.20 29.30
C HIS A 433 -8.98 22.91 29.58
N GLN A 434 -8.10 23.91 29.51
CA GLN A 434 -6.68 23.77 29.86
C GLN A 434 -6.44 23.32 31.31
N GLY A 435 -7.28 23.75 32.25
CA GLY A 435 -7.24 23.29 33.63
C GLY A 435 -7.60 21.81 33.76
N PHE A 436 -8.71 21.40 33.13
CA PHE A 436 -9.17 20.02 33.14
C PHE A 436 -8.23 19.07 32.38
N GLU A 437 -7.63 19.50 31.27
CA GLU A 437 -6.69 18.69 30.46
C GLU A 437 -5.45 18.23 31.24
N LYS A 438 -5.08 18.91 32.33
CA LYS A 438 -3.96 18.49 33.19
C LYS A 438 -4.25 17.23 33.99
N VAL A 439 -5.52 16.89 34.18
CA VAL A 439 -5.98 15.74 34.98
C VAL A 439 -6.73 14.74 34.12
N PHE A 440 -7.58 15.24 33.24
CA PHE A 440 -8.40 14.45 32.35
C PHE A 440 -7.82 14.53 30.94
N PRO A 441 -7.28 13.43 30.41
CA PRO A 441 -6.99 13.32 28.99
C PRO A 441 -8.24 13.68 28.16
N ALA A 442 -8.07 14.41 27.05
CA ALA A 442 -9.18 14.93 26.24
C ALA A 442 -10.10 13.84 25.65
N ASP A 443 -9.59 12.62 25.54
CA ASP A 443 -10.29 11.41 25.12
C ASP A 443 -11.13 10.76 26.24
N VAL A 444 -10.84 11.06 27.51
CA VAL A 444 -11.67 10.71 28.67
C VAL A 444 -12.74 11.79 28.87
N MET A 445 -12.31 13.05 28.95
CA MET A 445 -13.20 14.19 29.13
C MET A 445 -12.62 15.44 28.45
N ALA A 446 -13.37 16.00 27.51
CA ALA A 446 -13.09 17.25 26.82
C ALA A 446 -14.23 18.24 27.06
N LEU A 447 -13.86 19.40 27.60
CA LEU A 447 -14.77 20.53 27.71
C LEU A 447 -14.88 21.23 26.36
N LYS A 448 -16.10 21.42 25.87
CA LYS A 448 -16.39 22.12 24.61
C LYS A 448 -17.35 23.27 24.87
N HIS A 449 -17.19 24.37 24.14
CA HIS A 449 -18.16 25.45 24.20
C HIS A 449 -19.49 24.98 23.59
N GLY A 450 -20.55 25.00 24.38
CA GLY A 450 -21.91 24.70 23.95
C GLY A 450 -22.65 25.97 23.48
N PRO A 451 -23.90 25.84 23.00
CA PRO A 451 -24.72 27.00 22.69
C PRO A 451 -25.05 27.81 23.95
N ARG A 452 -25.15 29.14 23.83
CA ARG A 452 -25.60 30.01 24.93
C ARG A 452 -27.02 29.68 25.35
N ILE A 453 -27.33 29.93 26.61
CA ILE A 453 -28.65 29.78 27.22
C ILE A 453 -29.35 31.13 27.14
N GLY A 454 -30.54 31.15 26.57
CA GLY A 454 -31.40 32.32 26.53
C GLY A 454 -32.10 32.55 27.88
N PRO A 455 -32.74 33.72 28.07
CA PRO A 455 -33.46 34.03 29.30
C PRO A 455 -34.61 33.05 29.61
N ASP A 456 -35.11 32.34 28.60
CA ASP A 456 -36.14 31.31 28.71
C ASP A 456 -35.56 29.91 29.03
N GLY A 457 -34.25 29.83 29.29
CA GLY A 457 -33.53 28.58 29.54
C GLY A 457 -33.25 27.76 28.28
N LYS A 458 -33.59 28.25 27.09
CA LYS A 458 -33.40 27.51 25.82
C LYS A 458 -32.08 27.87 25.14
N PRO A 459 -31.48 26.95 24.37
CA PRO A 459 -30.30 27.28 23.57
C PRO A 459 -30.60 28.41 22.58
N LEU A 460 -29.81 29.49 22.62
CA LEU A 460 -29.82 30.51 21.58
C LEU A 460 -29.19 29.92 20.32
N ALA A 461 -29.87 30.02 19.18
CA ALA A 461 -29.37 29.57 17.88
C ALA A 461 -28.11 30.33 17.42
N VAL A 462 -27.76 31.42 18.11
CA VAL A 462 -26.57 32.22 17.85
C VAL A 462 -25.37 31.55 18.51
N GLN A 463 -24.78 30.55 17.84
CA GLN A 463 -23.36 30.32 18.05
C GLN A 463 -22.57 31.49 17.44
N PRO A 464 -21.38 31.85 17.96
CA PRO A 464 -20.42 32.57 17.14
C PRO A 464 -20.21 31.72 15.89
N LYS A 465 -20.73 32.17 14.74
CA LYS A 465 -20.16 31.75 13.46
C LYS A 465 -18.67 32.04 13.60
N ASP A 466 -17.82 31.00 13.55
CA ASP A 466 -16.36 31.11 13.49
C ASP A 466 -15.98 32.41 12.77
N ASP A 467 -15.55 33.42 13.53
CA ASP A 467 -15.36 34.81 13.07
C ASP A 467 -14.15 34.93 12.11
N ARG A 468 -13.67 33.80 11.58
CA ARG A 468 -13.05 33.81 10.25
C ARG A 468 -14.07 34.40 9.29
N ASN A 469 -13.82 35.66 8.93
CA ASN A 469 -14.56 36.41 7.93
C ASN A 469 -14.95 35.43 6.80
N PRO A 470 -16.23 35.28 6.43
CA PRO A 470 -16.64 34.39 5.33
C PRO A 470 -15.81 34.63 4.04
N LEU A 471 -15.26 35.84 3.88
CA LEU A 471 -14.31 36.22 2.83
C LEU A 471 -12.92 35.56 2.93
N ASP A 472 -12.47 35.11 4.10
CA ASP A 472 -11.22 34.36 4.26
C ASP A 472 -11.32 32.92 3.77
N ARG A 473 -12.53 32.33 3.75
CA ARG A 473 -12.75 31.04 3.05
C ARG A 473 -12.63 31.20 1.53
N LEU A 474 -13.03 32.34 0.99
CA LEU A 474 -12.88 32.67 -0.43
C LEU A 474 -11.42 32.88 -0.85
N LYS A 475 -10.49 33.14 0.08
CA LYS A 475 -9.05 33.29 -0.26
C LYS A 475 -8.38 31.99 -0.70
N ASN A 476 -8.95 30.83 -0.35
CA ASN A 476 -8.38 29.51 -0.66
C ASN A 476 -9.24 28.67 -1.63
N VAL A 477 -10.37 29.20 -2.11
CA VAL A 477 -11.22 28.52 -3.10
C VAL A 477 -10.63 28.77 -4.49
N ASP A 478 -10.37 27.69 -5.24
CA ASP A 478 -10.04 27.81 -6.67
C ASP A 478 -11.30 28.26 -7.42
N TYR A 479 -11.31 29.55 -7.81
CA TYR A 479 -12.43 30.19 -8.52
C TYR A 479 -12.84 29.52 -9.83
N LYS A 480 -12.10 28.50 -10.30
CA LYS A 480 -12.45 27.69 -11.46
C LYS A 480 -13.50 26.60 -11.16
N ASN A 481 -13.72 26.24 -9.90
CA ASN A 481 -14.70 25.20 -9.54
C ASN A 481 -16.05 25.82 -9.14
N THR A 482 -16.95 25.93 -10.11
CA THR A 482 -18.25 26.59 -9.94
C THR A 482 -19.23 25.80 -9.06
N ASP A 483 -19.05 24.49 -8.93
CA ASP A 483 -19.91 23.64 -8.11
C ASP A 483 -19.61 23.79 -6.61
N GLU A 484 -18.33 23.97 -6.24
CA GLU A 484 -17.88 24.19 -4.87
C GLU A 484 -18.34 25.57 -4.34
N VAL A 485 -18.31 26.59 -5.20
CA VAL A 485 -18.85 27.93 -4.90
C VAL A 485 -20.37 27.88 -4.70
N ARG A 486 -21.07 27.02 -5.45
CA ARG A 486 -22.54 26.86 -5.38
C ARG A 486 -22.96 26.10 -4.12
N GLU A 487 -22.22 25.06 -3.75
CA GLU A 487 -22.41 24.32 -2.50
C GLU A 487 -22.23 25.23 -1.27
N ILE A 488 -21.21 26.10 -1.28
CA ILE A 488 -20.99 27.10 -0.22
C ILE A 488 -22.14 28.11 -0.17
N LEU A 489 -22.66 28.56 -1.32
CA LEU A 489 -23.78 29.50 -1.40
C LEU A 489 -25.13 28.89 -0.98
N ASP A 490 -25.36 27.61 -1.28
CA ASP A 490 -26.58 26.88 -0.89
C ASP A 490 -26.56 26.53 0.60
N THR A 491 -25.38 26.23 1.17
CA THR A 491 -25.19 26.08 2.62
C THR A 491 -25.50 27.38 3.37
N ILE A 492 -25.26 28.55 2.76
CA ILE A 492 -25.58 29.86 3.34
C ILE A 492 -27.09 30.18 3.26
N LYS A 493 -27.81 29.59 2.30
CA LYS A 493 -29.26 29.83 2.08
C LYS A 493 -30.18 28.82 2.76
N GLY A 494 -29.67 27.66 3.16
CA GLY A 494 -30.50 26.52 3.58
C GLY A 494 -31.03 26.51 5.01
N ASP A 495 -30.57 27.38 5.92
CA ASP A 495 -30.74 27.14 7.36
C ASP A 495 -31.63 28.17 8.09
N ILE A 496 -32.83 28.39 7.58
CA ILE A 496 -33.91 29.05 8.33
C ILE A 496 -35.22 28.29 8.11
N ARG A 497 -35.49 27.28 8.95
CA ARG A 497 -36.81 26.91 9.51
C ARG A 497 -36.83 25.46 10.00
N LYS A 498 -36.64 25.30 11.31
CA LYS A 498 -37.45 24.43 12.18
C LYS A 498 -37.08 24.73 13.62
N GLU A 499 -38.03 25.26 14.39
CA GLU A 499 -37.93 25.31 15.85
C GLU A 499 -37.89 23.87 16.40
N PRO A 500 -36.84 23.48 17.15
CA PRO A 500 -36.91 22.26 17.93
C PRO A 500 -37.58 22.55 19.27
N ALA A 501 -38.56 21.70 19.61
CA ALA A 501 -39.09 21.58 20.95
C ALA A 501 -37.97 21.33 21.96
N VAL A 502 -38.15 21.85 23.17
CA VAL A 502 -37.22 21.76 24.31
C VAL A 502 -36.84 20.31 24.55
N LYS A 503 -35.63 19.95 24.12
CA LYS A 503 -35.02 18.63 24.32
C LYS A 503 -34.27 18.62 25.65
N ASN A 504 -34.40 17.49 26.34
CA ASN A 504 -33.47 17.04 27.38
C ASN A 504 -32.03 17.32 26.94
N VAL A 505 -31.22 17.85 27.86
CA VAL A 505 -29.79 18.11 27.61
C VAL A 505 -29.14 16.79 27.13
N GLU A 506 -28.62 16.75 25.91
CA GLU A 506 -28.08 15.52 25.30
C GLU A 506 -26.68 15.15 25.81
N ALA A 507 -25.96 16.09 26.42
CA ALA A 507 -24.62 15.91 26.97
C ALA A 507 -24.49 16.52 28.37
N PRO A 508 -23.57 16.03 29.23
CA PRO A 508 -23.25 16.70 30.48
C PRO A 508 -22.87 18.16 30.24
N THR A 509 -23.40 19.05 31.06
CA THR A 509 -23.34 20.49 30.82
C THR A 509 -22.90 21.23 32.08
N ILE A 510 -21.99 22.19 31.92
CA ILE A 510 -21.63 23.23 32.88
C ILE A 510 -22.37 24.49 32.45
N GLU A 511 -23.42 24.86 33.16
CA GLU A 511 -24.16 26.09 32.94
C GLU A 511 -23.53 27.19 33.80
N VAL A 512 -23.13 28.29 33.16
CA VAL A 512 -22.55 29.45 33.84
C VAL A 512 -23.49 30.63 33.65
N ARG A 513 -24.10 31.07 34.74
CA ARG A 513 -24.84 32.32 34.80
C ARG A 513 -23.96 33.36 35.46
N TYR A 514 -24.00 34.60 34.97
CA TYR A 514 -23.25 35.65 35.62
C TYR A 514 -23.99 36.98 35.61
N GLU A 515 -23.89 37.67 36.74
CA GLU A 515 -24.44 39.01 36.92
C GLU A 515 -23.30 40.00 37.08
N VAL A 516 -23.39 41.13 36.37
CA VAL A 516 -22.41 42.21 36.50
C VAL A 516 -23.05 43.34 37.30
N GLY A 517 -22.41 43.68 38.42
CA GLY A 517 -22.83 44.73 39.33
C GLY A 517 -21.78 45.84 39.47
N TRP A 518 -22.13 46.87 40.23
CA TRP A 518 -21.19 47.91 40.65
C TRP A 518 -20.56 47.53 41.99
N ALA A 519 -19.22 47.54 42.05
CA ALA A 519 -18.47 47.20 43.27
C ALA A 519 -18.57 48.28 44.37
N GLY A 520 -19.06 49.48 44.05
CA GLY A 520 -19.07 50.64 44.95
C GLY A 520 -17.92 51.62 44.73
N ASP A 521 -16.95 51.24 43.90
CA ASP A 521 -15.68 51.96 43.75
C ASP A 521 -15.55 52.64 42.38
N PHE A 522 -14.58 53.56 42.29
CA PHE A 522 -14.20 54.22 41.04
C PHE A 522 -12.69 54.13 40.81
N PHE A 523 -12.31 53.81 39.58
CA PHE A 523 -10.92 53.88 39.12
C PHE A 523 -10.69 55.20 38.40
N THR A 524 -9.66 55.94 38.83
CA THR A 524 -9.27 57.20 38.19
C THR A 524 -8.04 56.97 37.34
N GLU A 525 -8.02 57.52 36.13
CA GLU A 525 -6.85 57.45 35.25
C GLU A 525 -5.72 58.36 35.77
N ASP A 526 -4.49 57.83 35.90
CA ASP A 526 -3.35 58.57 36.46
C ASP A 526 -3.03 59.91 35.76
N LYS A 527 -3.26 59.97 34.44
CA LYS A 527 -2.94 61.13 33.59
C LYS A 527 -4.17 61.79 32.97
N GLY A 528 -5.37 61.42 33.43
CA GLY A 528 -6.64 61.85 32.85
C GLY A 528 -7.69 62.21 33.89
N ASP A 529 -8.81 62.78 33.44
CA ASP A 529 -9.98 63.12 34.25
C ASP A 529 -11.03 62.00 34.22
N ARG A 530 -10.81 60.93 33.44
CA ARG A 530 -11.78 59.85 33.26
C ARG A 530 -11.89 59.00 34.52
N LYS A 531 -13.13 58.73 34.91
CA LYS A 531 -13.46 57.81 36.01
C LYS A 531 -14.20 56.60 35.46
N PHE A 532 -13.72 55.42 35.82
CA PHE A 532 -14.30 54.14 35.44
C PHE A 532 -14.97 53.51 36.65
N VAL A 533 -16.11 52.88 36.42
CA VAL A 533 -16.89 52.22 37.48
C VAL A 533 -16.24 50.87 37.77
N GLY A 534 -15.95 50.58 39.04
CA GLY A 534 -15.48 49.25 39.42
C GLY A 534 -16.61 48.21 39.25
N ILE A 535 -16.34 47.12 38.55
CA ILE A 535 -17.33 46.07 38.32
C ILE A 535 -17.11 44.89 39.27
N VAL A 536 -18.19 44.37 39.83
CA VAL A 536 -18.22 43.05 40.50
C VAL A 536 -18.93 42.09 39.56
N VAL A 537 -18.43 40.86 39.44
CA VAL A 537 -19.10 39.82 38.64
C VAL A 537 -19.38 38.62 39.54
N ASP A 538 -20.66 38.32 39.71
CA ASP A 538 -21.11 37.16 40.48
C ASP A 538 -21.49 36.04 39.52
N PHE A 539 -20.75 34.93 39.60
CA PHE A 539 -20.96 33.73 38.79
C PHE A 539 -21.71 32.68 39.59
N HIS A 540 -22.79 32.16 39.01
CA HIS A 540 -23.50 30.99 39.49
C HIS A 540 -23.27 29.85 38.51
N VAL A 541 -22.53 28.82 38.94
CA VAL A 541 -22.15 27.68 38.10
C VAL A 541 -22.94 26.46 38.52
N VAL A 542 -23.58 25.79 37.56
CA VAL A 542 -24.34 24.55 37.78
C VAL A 542 -23.90 23.48 36.80
N MET A 543 -23.41 22.35 37.31
CA MET A 543 -23.11 21.17 36.50
C MET A 543 -24.27 20.17 36.54
N LYS A 544 -24.65 19.66 35.37
CA LYS A 544 -25.75 18.71 35.18
C LYS A 544 -25.31 17.51 34.35
N ILE A 545 -25.79 16.33 34.73
CA ILE A 545 -25.61 15.07 33.97
C ILE A 545 -26.99 14.64 33.45
N PRO A 546 -27.16 14.32 32.16
CA PRO A 546 -28.45 13.92 31.62
C PRO A 546 -29.02 12.69 32.33
N GLY A 547 -30.27 12.81 32.79
CA GLY A 547 -30.99 11.74 33.50
C GLY A 547 -30.66 11.60 34.99
N GLU A 548 -29.67 12.33 35.51
CA GLU A 548 -29.37 12.39 36.93
C GLU A 548 -30.06 13.60 37.58
N THR A 549 -30.53 13.44 38.82
CA THR A 549 -31.13 14.54 39.59
C THR A 549 -30.11 15.33 40.40
N SER A 550 -28.90 14.79 40.59
CA SER A 550 -27.83 15.45 41.33
C SER A 550 -27.16 16.53 40.47
N THR A 551 -27.11 17.74 41.00
CA THR A 551 -26.35 18.87 40.45
C THR A 551 -25.18 19.23 41.36
N LEU A 552 -24.11 19.74 40.78
CA LEU A 552 -23.04 20.41 41.53
C LEU A 552 -23.17 21.91 41.26
N GLU A 553 -23.39 22.69 42.30
CA GLU A 553 -23.65 24.13 42.21
C GLU A 553 -22.77 24.91 43.19
N PHE A 554 -22.26 26.05 42.74
CA PHE A 554 -21.45 26.94 43.57
C PHE A 554 -21.47 28.37 43.01
N ASP A 555 -21.31 29.33 43.92
CA ASP A 555 -21.29 30.76 43.63
C ASP A 555 -19.87 31.33 43.77
N LEU A 556 -19.42 32.08 42.76
CA LEU A 556 -18.10 32.71 42.74
C LEU A 556 -18.26 34.21 42.46
N GLY A 557 -18.07 35.04 43.48
CA GLY A 557 -18.03 36.50 43.31
C GLY A 557 -16.63 36.97 43.00
N VAL A 558 -16.45 37.80 41.98
CA VAL A 558 -15.16 38.37 41.57
C VAL A 558 -15.17 39.88 41.75
N GLN A 559 -14.26 40.37 42.59
CA GLN A 559 -14.10 41.80 42.90
C GLN A 559 -13.06 42.43 41.97
N PRO A 560 -13.20 43.73 41.64
CA PRO A 560 -12.19 44.41 40.86
C PRO A 560 -10.89 44.54 41.69
N PRO A 561 -9.71 44.49 41.05
CA PRO A 561 -8.45 44.68 41.76
C PRO A 561 -8.31 46.13 42.23
N ASP A 562 -7.58 46.39 43.32
CA ASP A 562 -7.33 47.75 43.82
C ASP A 562 -6.65 48.65 42.77
N HIS A 563 -5.82 48.07 41.90
CA HIS A 563 -5.16 48.75 40.80
C HIS A 563 -4.95 47.82 39.61
N PHE A 564 -4.99 48.38 38.39
CA PHE A 564 -4.66 47.64 37.18
C PHE A 564 -4.05 48.52 36.11
N THR A 565 -3.23 47.90 35.27
CA THR A 565 -2.60 48.55 34.12
C THR A 565 -3.31 48.10 32.86
N VAL A 566 -3.61 49.06 31.98
CA VAL A 566 -4.17 48.80 30.66
C VAL A 566 -3.09 49.06 29.63
N ASP A 567 -2.55 48.01 29.04
CA ASP A 567 -1.62 48.16 27.93
C ASP A 567 -2.38 48.58 26.68
N TYR A 568 -1.93 49.70 26.11
CA TYR A 568 -2.41 50.20 24.83
C TYR A 568 -1.23 50.73 24.02
N THR A 569 -1.15 50.31 22.77
CA THR A 569 -0.23 50.89 21.79
C THR A 569 -1.06 51.79 20.89
N ASN A 570 -0.77 53.09 20.90
CA ASN A 570 -1.32 54.00 19.91
C ASN A 570 -0.30 54.15 18.78
N PRO A 571 -0.45 53.46 17.64
CA PRO A 571 0.50 53.53 16.53
C PRO A 571 0.47 54.89 15.81
N MET A 572 -0.53 55.75 16.07
CA MET A 572 -0.61 57.10 15.52
C MET A 572 -0.36 58.15 16.62
N TYR A 573 0.89 58.61 16.68
CA TYR A 573 1.37 59.82 17.35
C TYR A 573 1.21 59.91 18.89
N GLY A 574 2.30 60.31 19.55
CA GLY A 574 2.41 60.56 21.00
C GLY A 574 1.60 61.76 21.53
N ILE A 575 0.38 61.97 21.03
CA ILE A 575 -0.55 62.99 21.50
C ILE A 575 -1.53 62.31 22.46
N GLY A 576 -1.17 62.29 23.75
CA GLY A 576 -2.05 62.38 24.94
C GLY A 576 -3.31 61.51 25.10
N GLY A 577 -3.65 60.58 24.22
CA GLY A 577 -4.84 59.74 24.35
C GLY A 577 -4.57 58.52 25.24
N GLY A 578 -5.30 58.38 26.34
CA GLY A 578 -5.32 57.15 27.14
C GLY A 578 -5.97 55.97 26.41
N PRO A 579 -6.07 54.78 27.03
CA PRO A 579 -6.72 53.62 26.42
C PRO A 579 -8.19 53.91 26.08
N SER A 580 -8.72 53.22 25.06
CA SER A 580 -10.15 53.33 24.75
C SER A 580 -10.98 52.85 25.95
N VAL A 581 -12.17 53.42 26.11
CA VAL A 581 -13.10 53.03 27.17
C VAL A 581 -13.37 51.52 27.16
N GLY A 582 -13.66 50.98 25.98
CA GLY A 582 -13.91 49.56 25.82
C GLY A 582 -12.73 48.73 26.27
N ARG A 583 -11.50 49.16 25.96
CA ARG A 583 -10.29 48.45 26.38
C ARG A 583 -10.14 48.40 27.91
N VAL A 584 -10.51 49.46 28.63
CA VAL A 584 -10.44 49.48 30.10
C VAL A 584 -11.42 48.48 30.70
N TYR A 585 -12.67 48.47 30.26
CA TYR A 585 -13.67 47.50 30.72
C TYR A 585 -13.37 46.08 30.23
N ASP A 586 -12.77 45.91 29.05
CA ASP A 586 -12.27 44.61 28.58
C ASP A 586 -11.18 44.08 29.50
N VAL A 587 -10.26 44.92 29.98
CA VAL A 587 -9.23 44.51 30.94
C VAL A 587 -9.83 44.20 32.31
N MET A 588 -10.76 45.02 32.83
CA MET A 588 -11.45 44.71 34.09
C MET A 588 -12.21 43.38 34.00
N ALA A 589 -12.94 43.17 32.90
CA ALA A 589 -13.68 41.95 32.66
C ALA A 589 -12.74 40.75 32.50
N ALA A 590 -11.69 40.86 31.68
CA ALA A 590 -10.69 39.80 31.49
C ALA A 590 -10.06 39.38 32.83
N ARG A 591 -9.66 40.35 33.67
CA ARG A 591 -9.16 40.04 35.02
C ARG A 591 -10.20 39.36 35.89
N ALA A 592 -11.47 39.78 35.78
CA ALA A 592 -12.54 39.11 36.52
C ALA A 592 -12.70 37.64 36.07
N PHE A 593 -12.54 37.38 34.77
CA PHE A 593 -12.57 36.04 34.20
C PHE A 593 -11.32 35.22 34.50
N ASP A 594 -10.14 35.84 34.61
CA ASP A 594 -8.92 35.18 35.09
C ASP A 594 -9.10 34.70 36.54
N GLN A 595 -9.61 35.58 37.41
CA GLN A 595 -9.94 35.20 38.79
C GLN A 595 -11.02 34.12 38.86
N LEU A 596 -12.01 34.14 37.96
CA LEU A 596 -12.98 33.04 37.85
C LEU A 596 -12.27 31.72 37.53
N SER A 597 -11.33 31.72 36.59
CA SER A 597 -10.54 30.54 36.23
C SER A 597 -9.74 30.01 37.42
N ASP A 598 -9.14 30.89 38.23
CA ASP A 598 -8.43 30.50 39.46
C ASP A 598 -9.38 29.95 40.53
N LYS A 599 -10.51 30.62 40.75
CA LYS A 599 -11.51 30.18 41.72
C LYS A 599 -12.15 28.85 41.31
N MET A 600 -12.45 28.66 40.03
CA MET A 600 -12.92 27.37 39.54
C MET A 600 -11.86 26.29 39.73
N ARG A 601 -10.57 26.59 39.50
CA ARG A 601 -9.50 25.64 39.83
C ARG A 601 -9.48 25.26 41.31
N ARG A 602 -9.74 26.20 42.24
CA ARG A 602 -9.88 25.90 43.68
C ARG A 602 -11.09 25.02 44.01
N VAL A 603 -12.20 25.23 43.31
CA VAL A 603 -13.40 24.40 43.47
C VAL A 603 -13.11 22.97 43.08
N PHE A 604 -12.41 22.74 41.96
CA PHE A 604 -12.16 21.37 41.47
C PHE A 604 -10.93 20.72 42.06
N PHE A 605 -9.89 21.49 42.40
CA PHE A 605 -8.57 20.97 42.74
C PHE A 605 -8.03 21.56 44.04
N LYS A 606 -7.40 20.70 44.85
CA LYS A 606 -6.68 21.14 46.04
C LYS A 606 -5.52 22.05 45.67
N ILE A 607 -5.32 23.09 46.48
CA ILE A 607 -4.18 24.00 46.39
C ILE A 607 -2.88 23.19 46.51
N GLY A 608 -1.94 23.45 45.59
CA GLY A 608 -0.67 22.72 45.52
C GLY A 608 -0.72 21.37 44.79
N SER A 609 -1.87 20.95 44.27
CA SER A 609 -1.92 19.82 43.33
C SER A 609 -1.27 20.18 41.98
N LYS A 610 -0.87 19.14 41.24
CA LYS A 610 -0.32 19.30 39.88
C LYS A 610 -1.34 19.99 38.95
N ALA A 611 -2.62 19.66 39.08
CA ALA A 611 -3.73 20.27 38.35
C ALA A 611 -3.88 21.76 38.60
N TYR A 612 -3.75 22.17 39.86
CA TYR A 612 -3.91 23.57 40.29
C TYR A 612 -2.93 24.49 39.54
N GLY A 613 -1.69 24.03 39.34
CA GLY A 613 -0.61 24.79 38.72
C GLY A 613 0.34 25.39 39.76
N LYS A 614 1.24 26.27 39.30
CA LYS A 614 2.09 27.03 40.21
C LYS A 614 1.23 28.06 40.92
N LEU A 615 1.37 28.14 42.24
CA LEU A 615 0.78 29.21 43.05
C LEU A 615 1.38 30.54 42.60
N ASP A 616 0.53 31.52 42.35
CA ASP A 616 0.98 32.90 42.20
C ASP A 616 1.21 33.54 43.60
N ALA A 617 1.74 34.77 43.61
CA ALA A 617 2.00 35.47 44.85
C ALA A 617 0.72 35.75 45.64
N ASP A 618 -0.39 35.98 44.94
CA ASP A 618 -1.70 36.30 45.51
C ASP A 618 -2.31 35.05 46.18
N ASP A 619 -2.16 33.87 45.58
CA ASP A 619 -2.49 32.57 46.17
C ASP A 619 -1.73 32.37 47.49
N LEU A 620 -0.43 32.66 47.50
CA LEU A 620 0.42 32.53 48.69
C LEU A 620 0.02 33.51 49.79
N GLU A 621 -0.37 34.73 49.44
CA GLU A 621 -0.84 35.74 50.39
C GLU A 621 -2.19 35.35 51.00
N GLN A 622 -3.10 34.75 50.22
CA GLN A 622 -4.37 34.25 50.73
C GLN A 622 -4.24 32.99 51.59
N LEU A 623 -3.19 32.18 51.37
CA LEU A 623 -2.84 31.04 52.20
C LEU A 623 -2.13 31.43 53.50
N ALA A 624 -1.55 32.63 53.57
CA ALA A 624 -0.93 33.10 54.80
C ALA A 624 -2.01 33.18 55.89
N PRO A 625 -1.82 32.54 57.06
CA PRO A 625 -2.77 32.68 58.15
C PRO A 625 -2.91 34.16 58.45
N LYS A 626 -4.13 34.71 58.30
CA LYS A 626 -4.43 36.09 58.70
C LYS A 626 -4.02 36.22 60.17
N LEU A 627 -2.84 36.79 60.41
CA LEU A 627 -2.37 37.10 61.76
C LEU A 627 -3.49 37.90 62.42
N PRO A 628 -3.93 37.50 63.64
CA PRO A 628 -5.00 38.22 64.31
C PRO A 628 -4.58 39.69 64.38
N ALA A 629 -5.45 40.58 63.88
CA ALA A 629 -5.18 42.01 63.89
C ALA A 629 -4.71 42.41 65.30
N PRO A 630 -3.63 43.21 65.43
CA PRO A 630 -3.14 43.64 66.73
C PRO A 630 -4.32 44.25 67.49
N LYS A 631 -4.65 43.68 68.66
CA LYS A 631 -5.70 44.22 69.52
C LYS A 631 -5.30 45.66 69.91
N PRO A 632 -6.21 46.63 69.78
CA PRO A 632 -5.94 48.03 70.08
C PRO A 632 -5.57 48.26 71.56
#